data_AF-A0A1S6HKA2-F1
#
_entry.id   AF-A0A1S6HKA2-F1
#
_cell.length_a   1.000
_cell.length_b   1.000
_cell.length_c   1.000
_cell.angle_alpha   90.00
_cell.angle_beta   90.00
_cell.angle_gamma   90.00
#
_symmetry.space_group_name_H-M   'P 1'
#
loop_
_entity.id
_entity.type
_entity.pdbx_description
1 polymer ?
#
loop_
_entity_poly.entity_id
_entity_poly.type
_entity_poly.pdbx_seq_one_letter_code
_entity_poly.pdbx_strand_id
1 'polypeptide(L)'
;MKSARNECRPCSMHLNMHQTGSILVMFTIGIFALLTVAALALDSGHMLLDKGRLQNAADSSALYGAKIIQDGGSLFEAREAATSMLIQNFQFSENADLNTSVSQSSADYNATQVTSNIFIEFSLWPDPFIPVLDENAQYVRVRIENVGLDNFIAQIMNFNKVVRASAVAGKSTDIECLNKVVPMMVCAGYDEPNFPNLIDDSMPFGLPIDELYVMKTGSNQGHAIGPGNFQLLRLDGASGGADIRRALAGEYTPGSCVSRGDDVPTEPGNTVGPVVQGLNTRFGKWQGGGVNSDDHPRDFNNCQGDRVEVDNDGVIVPFTGSAVEYSHLEYAAGDILNCDTGGISNDTSISAGGRRELPIVIGICDGMTNGANTIEALGIGCFFLSQDISQKGNEAHVIGEFVSVCSSSGAASLEPGFVSNTSTIVLYRDPDSPDS
;
A
#
# COMPACT_ATOMS: atom_id res chain seq x y z
N MET A 1 -41.06 -66.71 -94.14
CA MET A 1 -40.02 -67.55 -93.51
C MET A 1 -39.82 -67.10 -92.08
N LYS A 2 -39.73 -68.08 -91.17
CA LYS A 2 -39.55 -68.00 -89.70
C LYS A 2 -38.44 -67.00 -89.29
N SER A 3 -38.69 -66.12 -88.33
CA SER A 3 -38.48 -66.29 -86.87
C SER A 3 -37.07 -65.91 -86.41
N ALA A 4 -37.00 -64.85 -85.60
CA ALA A 4 -36.08 -64.73 -84.46
C ALA A 4 -36.68 -63.69 -83.50
N ARG A 5 -37.30 -64.17 -82.41
CA ARG A 5 -37.61 -63.34 -81.23
C ARG A 5 -36.40 -63.45 -80.30
N ASN A 6 -35.78 -62.33 -79.96
CA ASN A 6 -34.91 -62.24 -78.79
C ASN A 6 -35.76 -61.71 -77.63
N GLU A 7 -35.99 -62.57 -76.64
CA GLU A 7 -36.59 -62.21 -75.36
C GLU A 7 -35.56 -61.48 -74.50
N CYS A 8 -35.81 -60.20 -74.18
CA CYS A 8 -35.15 -59.53 -73.06
C CYS A 8 -36.07 -59.63 -71.84
N ARG A 9 -35.55 -60.24 -70.77
CA ARG A 9 -36.20 -60.33 -69.44
C ARG A 9 -36.48 -58.93 -68.88
N PRO A 10 -37.59 -58.70 -68.14
CA PRO A 10 -37.80 -57.43 -67.46
C PRO A 10 -36.86 -57.33 -66.26
N CYS A 11 -35.94 -56.36 -66.29
CA CYS A 11 -35.30 -55.88 -65.07
C CYS A 11 -36.36 -55.12 -64.26
N SER A 12 -36.77 -55.71 -63.14
CA SER A 12 -37.47 -54.98 -62.08
C SER A 12 -36.52 -53.93 -61.51
N MET A 13 -36.69 -52.66 -61.90
CA MET A 13 -36.08 -51.55 -61.19
C MET A 13 -36.87 -51.34 -59.90
N HIS A 14 -36.38 -51.93 -58.82
CA HIS A 14 -36.73 -51.50 -57.48
C HIS A 14 -36.10 -50.12 -57.26
N LEU A 15 -36.89 -49.06 -57.44
CA LEU A 15 -36.55 -47.72 -56.96
C LEU A 15 -36.52 -47.78 -55.43
N ASN A 16 -35.34 -48.02 -54.85
CA ASN A 16 -35.10 -47.71 -53.45
C ASN A 16 -35.21 -46.19 -53.30
N MET A 17 -36.27 -45.72 -52.63
CA MET A 17 -36.34 -44.35 -52.17
C MET A 17 -35.20 -44.13 -51.16
N HIS A 18 -34.12 -43.50 -51.61
CA HIS A 18 -33.03 -43.05 -50.74
C HIS A 18 -33.57 -42.01 -49.76
N GLN A 19 -33.48 -42.29 -48.45
CA GLN A 19 -33.69 -41.33 -47.39
C GLN A 19 -32.48 -40.39 -47.27
N THR A 20 -32.35 -39.43 -48.18
CA THR A 20 -31.25 -38.44 -48.18
C THR A 20 -31.59 -37.14 -47.44
N GLY A 21 -32.81 -36.99 -46.90
CA GLY A 21 -33.26 -35.76 -46.22
C GLY A 21 -33.05 -35.73 -44.69
N SER A 22 -33.06 -36.89 -44.01
CA SER A 22 -33.05 -36.95 -42.54
C SER A 22 -31.69 -36.64 -41.92
N ILE A 23 -30.59 -36.98 -42.62
CA ILE A 23 -29.22 -36.69 -42.17
C ILE A 23 -28.95 -35.18 -42.09
N LEU A 24 -29.46 -34.41 -43.05
CA LEU A 24 -29.30 -32.95 -43.05
C LEU A 24 -29.97 -32.35 -41.80
N VAL A 25 -31.18 -32.81 -41.46
CA VAL A 25 -31.93 -32.33 -40.30
C VAL A 25 -31.23 -32.67 -38.98
N MET A 26 -30.72 -33.89 -38.84
CA MET A 26 -29.97 -34.27 -37.63
C MET A 26 -28.65 -33.50 -37.50
N PHE A 27 -27.97 -33.25 -38.63
CA PHE A 27 -26.74 -32.47 -38.65
C PHE A 27 -26.96 -31.01 -38.27
N THR A 28 -28.01 -30.37 -38.80
CA THR A 28 -28.33 -28.97 -38.45
C THR A 28 -28.73 -28.84 -36.98
N ILE A 29 -29.53 -29.76 -36.45
CA ILE A 29 -29.87 -29.79 -35.02
C ILE A 29 -28.62 -30.00 -34.16
N GLY A 30 -27.73 -30.92 -34.56
CA GLY A 30 -26.48 -31.19 -33.85
C GLY A 30 -25.55 -29.98 -33.81
N ILE A 31 -25.34 -29.30 -34.95
CA ILE A 31 -24.54 -28.07 -34.99
C ILE A 31 -25.19 -26.97 -34.15
N PHE A 32 -26.50 -26.79 -34.27
CA PHE A 32 -27.22 -25.79 -33.48
C PHE A 32 -27.02 -26.02 -31.97
N ALA A 33 -27.18 -27.26 -31.50
CA ALA A 33 -26.96 -27.61 -30.10
C ALA A 33 -25.52 -27.31 -29.65
N LEU A 34 -24.51 -27.65 -30.46
CA LEU A 34 -23.11 -27.35 -30.13
C LEU A 34 -22.84 -25.84 -30.08
N LEU A 35 -23.41 -25.06 -31.00
CA LEU A 35 -23.27 -23.61 -30.99
C LEU A 35 -23.94 -22.98 -29.77
N THR A 36 -25.12 -23.47 -29.36
CA THR A 36 -25.80 -23.00 -28.13
C THR A 36 -24.96 -23.26 -26.88
N VAL A 37 -24.35 -24.45 -26.77
CA VAL A 37 -23.50 -24.77 -25.61
C VAL A 37 -22.21 -23.93 -25.62
N ALA A 38 -21.56 -23.78 -26.77
CA ALA A 38 -20.36 -22.96 -26.89
C ALA A 38 -20.63 -21.49 -26.53
N ALA A 39 -21.76 -20.97 -26.99
CA ALA A 39 -22.23 -19.65 -26.66
C ALA A 39 -22.50 -19.44 -25.16
N LEU A 40 -23.20 -20.39 -24.51
CA LEU A 40 -23.45 -20.33 -23.08
C LEU A 40 -22.14 -20.37 -22.27
N ALA A 41 -21.16 -21.16 -22.74
CA ALA A 41 -19.84 -21.19 -22.13
C ALA A 41 -19.11 -19.84 -22.25
N LEU A 42 -19.22 -19.15 -23.39
CA LEU A 42 -18.65 -17.81 -23.57
C LEU A 42 -19.31 -16.78 -22.66
N ASP A 43 -20.65 -16.74 -22.59
CA ASP A 43 -21.37 -15.83 -21.71
C ASP A 43 -21.04 -16.06 -20.22
N SER A 44 -20.91 -17.33 -19.82
CA SER A 44 -20.54 -17.71 -18.46
C SER A 44 -19.09 -17.32 -18.14
N GLY A 45 -18.17 -17.56 -19.08
CA GLY A 45 -16.76 -17.16 -18.95
C GLY A 45 -16.61 -15.64 -18.82
N HIS A 46 -17.33 -14.88 -19.63
CA HIS A 46 -17.39 -13.42 -19.54
C HIS A 46 -17.88 -12.95 -18.18
N MET A 47 -19.01 -13.50 -17.71
CA MET A 47 -19.58 -13.15 -16.42
C MET A 47 -18.61 -13.41 -15.26
N LEU A 48 -17.93 -14.55 -15.27
CA LEU A 48 -16.97 -14.91 -14.22
C LEU A 48 -15.73 -14.01 -14.24
N LEU A 49 -15.23 -13.68 -15.44
CA LEU A 49 -14.10 -12.78 -15.59
C LEU A 49 -14.42 -11.37 -15.07
N ASP A 50 -15.57 -10.82 -15.45
CA ASP A 50 -15.99 -9.48 -15.01
C ASP A 50 -16.30 -9.44 -13.53
N LYS A 51 -16.86 -10.53 -12.97
CA LYS A 51 -17.04 -10.65 -11.52
C LYS A 51 -15.70 -10.58 -10.78
N GLY A 52 -14.68 -11.30 -11.25
CA GLY A 52 -13.34 -11.26 -10.64
C GLY A 52 -12.69 -9.87 -10.74
N ARG A 53 -12.84 -9.19 -11.89
CA ARG A 53 -12.39 -7.80 -12.08
C ARG A 53 -13.10 -6.83 -11.15
N LEU A 54 -14.42 -6.98 -11.01
CA LEU A 54 -15.23 -6.18 -10.11
C LEU A 54 -14.84 -6.38 -8.65
N GLN A 55 -14.50 -7.62 -8.26
CA GLN A 55 -13.99 -7.92 -6.91
C GLN A 55 -12.63 -7.26 -6.66
N ASN A 56 -11.67 -7.38 -7.57
CA ASN A 56 -10.37 -6.71 -7.44
C ASN A 56 -10.51 -5.16 -7.33
N ALA A 57 -11.47 -4.59 -8.07
CA ALA A 57 -11.79 -3.17 -7.97
C ALA A 57 -12.41 -2.81 -6.60
N ALA A 58 -13.32 -3.63 -6.08
CA ALA A 58 -13.88 -3.45 -4.74
C ALA A 58 -12.81 -3.58 -3.65
N ASP A 59 -11.92 -4.57 -3.75
CA ASP A 59 -10.83 -4.81 -2.79
C ASP A 59 -9.86 -3.62 -2.74
N SER A 60 -9.38 -3.17 -3.90
CA SER A 60 -8.48 -2.00 -3.97
C SER A 60 -9.17 -0.71 -3.50
N SER A 61 -10.45 -0.52 -3.82
CA SER A 61 -11.27 0.60 -3.34
C SER A 61 -11.43 0.58 -1.82
N ALA A 62 -11.74 -0.58 -1.22
CA ALA A 62 -11.89 -0.74 0.22
C ALA A 62 -10.57 -0.49 0.95
N LEU A 63 -9.46 -1.07 0.47
CA LEU A 63 -8.12 -0.85 1.03
C LEU A 63 -7.72 0.63 1.00
N TYR A 64 -8.01 1.32 -0.10
CA TYR A 64 -7.66 2.74 -0.22
C TYR A 64 -8.55 3.62 0.67
N GLY A 65 -9.85 3.34 0.78
CA GLY A 65 -10.72 4.02 1.74
C GLY A 65 -10.27 3.82 3.18
N ALA A 66 -9.91 2.59 3.56
CA ALA A 66 -9.38 2.28 4.88
C ALA A 66 -8.04 3.00 5.15
N LYS A 67 -7.21 3.21 4.12
CA LYS A 67 -5.96 3.96 4.24
C LYS A 67 -6.20 5.42 4.60
N ILE A 68 -7.16 6.08 3.97
CA ILE A 68 -7.51 7.47 4.31
C ILE A 68 -7.99 7.60 5.75
N ILE A 69 -8.83 6.67 6.21
CA ILE A 69 -9.29 6.62 7.61
C ILE A 69 -8.10 6.45 8.57
N GLN A 70 -7.18 5.53 8.25
CA GLN A 70 -6.01 5.28 9.09
C GLN A 70 -5.05 6.49 9.14
N ASP A 71 -4.99 7.28 8.08
CA ASP A 71 -4.16 8.50 8.01
C ASP A 71 -4.86 9.72 8.67
N GLY A 72 -6.00 9.52 9.32
CA GLY A 72 -6.73 10.57 10.05
C GLY A 72 -7.71 11.38 9.18
N GLY A 73 -7.98 10.93 7.95
CA GLY A 73 -8.97 11.55 7.07
C GLY A 73 -10.41 11.31 7.54
N SER A 74 -11.31 12.20 7.12
CA SER A 74 -12.75 12.13 7.41
C SER A 74 -13.45 11.01 6.63
N LEU A 75 -14.65 10.61 7.09
CA LEU A 75 -15.50 9.67 6.34
C LEU A 75 -15.82 10.15 4.92
N PHE A 76 -15.91 11.47 4.72
CA PHE A 76 -16.14 12.08 3.40
C PHE A 76 -14.96 11.85 2.47
N GLU A 77 -13.74 12.18 2.92
CA GLU A 77 -12.51 12.00 2.14
C GLU A 77 -12.26 10.52 1.84
N ALA A 78 -12.55 9.63 2.79
CA ALA A 78 -12.44 8.20 2.59
C ALA A 78 -13.39 7.68 1.50
N ARG A 79 -14.63 8.20 1.42
CA ARG A 79 -15.57 7.85 0.34
C ARG A 79 -15.12 8.37 -1.01
N GLU A 80 -14.66 9.62 -1.06
CA GLU A 80 -14.15 10.23 -2.29
C GLU A 80 -12.94 9.44 -2.81
N ALA A 81 -11.98 9.15 -1.93
CA ALA A 81 -10.78 8.39 -2.26
C ALA A 81 -11.11 6.97 -2.73
N ALA A 82 -11.94 6.23 -1.99
CA ALA A 82 -12.35 4.87 -2.37
C ALA A 82 -13.08 4.86 -3.73
N THR A 83 -13.95 5.84 -3.99
CA THR A 83 -14.65 5.99 -5.28
C THR A 83 -13.68 6.32 -6.41
N SER A 84 -12.72 7.22 -6.17
CA SER A 84 -11.67 7.58 -7.14
C SER A 84 -10.82 6.36 -7.54
N MET A 85 -10.40 5.54 -6.56
CA MET A 85 -9.68 4.30 -6.81
C MET A 85 -10.51 3.29 -7.62
N LEU A 86 -11.81 3.19 -7.33
CA LEU A 86 -12.72 2.33 -8.08
C LEU A 86 -12.83 2.78 -9.55
N ILE A 87 -13.02 4.08 -9.78
CA ILE A 87 -13.10 4.68 -11.12
C ILE A 87 -11.80 4.46 -11.89
N GLN A 88 -10.65 4.66 -11.24
CA GLN A 88 -9.34 4.41 -11.86
C GLN A 88 -9.20 2.95 -12.32
N ASN A 89 -9.66 1.99 -11.53
CA ASN A 89 -9.69 0.58 -11.93
C ASN A 89 -10.57 0.35 -13.17
N PHE A 90 -11.70 1.05 -13.32
CA PHE A 90 -12.56 0.90 -14.50
C PHE A 90 -12.01 1.56 -15.76
N GLN A 91 -11.05 2.49 -15.65
CA GLN A 91 -10.42 3.13 -16.81
C GLN A 91 -9.46 2.22 -17.58
N PHE A 92 -9.02 1.10 -16.99
CA PHE A 92 -8.24 0.10 -17.72
C PHE A 92 -9.06 -0.49 -18.87
N SER A 93 -8.41 -0.67 -20.03
CA SER A 93 -9.07 -1.10 -21.27
C SER A 93 -9.80 -2.45 -21.15
N GLU A 94 -9.30 -3.30 -20.26
CA GLU A 94 -9.81 -4.61 -19.92
C GLU A 94 -11.13 -4.54 -19.15
N ASN A 95 -11.41 -3.42 -18.49
CA ASN A 95 -12.61 -3.19 -17.67
C ASN A 95 -13.63 -2.29 -18.36
N ALA A 96 -13.53 -2.10 -19.69
CA ALA A 96 -14.40 -1.21 -20.46
C ALA A 96 -15.90 -1.49 -20.24
N ASP A 97 -16.29 -2.76 -20.12
CA ASP A 97 -17.68 -3.15 -19.88
C ASP A 97 -18.16 -2.72 -18.48
N LEU A 98 -17.31 -2.85 -17.46
CA LEU A 98 -17.62 -2.38 -16.10
C LEU A 98 -17.71 -0.85 -16.05
N ASN A 99 -16.86 -0.16 -16.81
CA ASN A 99 -16.81 1.31 -16.90
C ASN A 99 -18.12 1.92 -17.39
N THR A 100 -18.81 1.25 -18.32
CA THR A 100 -20.09 1.71 -18.87
C THR A 100 -21.28 1.25 -18.03
N SER A 101 -21.16 0.09 -17.38
CA SER A 101 -22.25 -0.52 -16.61
C SER A 101 -22.39 -0.01 -15.17
N VAL A 102 -21.32 0.55 -14.59
CA VAL A 102 -21.36 1.16 -13.25
C VAL A 102 -21.57 2.66 -13.38
N SER A 103 -22.60 3.21 -12.73
CA SER A 103 -22.81 4.65 -12.71
C SER A 103 -21.74 5.36 -11.89
N GLN A 104 -21.03 6.27 -12.54
CA GLN A 104 -19.96 7.10 -11.95
C GLN A 104 -20.36 8.58 -11.81
N SER A 105 -21.53 8.95 -12.30
CA SER A 105 -22.06 10.32 -12.22
C SER A 105 -22.85 10.55 -10.94
N SER A 106 -22.95 11.81 -10.51
CA SER A 106 -23.79 12.22 -9.38
C SER A 106 -23.42 11.56 -8.05
N ALA A 107 -22.11 11.38 -7.81
CA ALA A 107 -21.61 10.85 -6.55
C ALA A 107 -21.99 11.74 -5.36
N ASP A 108 -22.65 11.18 -4.35
CA ASP A 108 -22.92 11.83 -3.07
C ASP A 108 -22.10 11.17 -1.95
N TYR A 109 -20.98 11.80 -1.58
CA TYR A 109 -20.10 11.32 -0.53
C TYR A 109 -20.61 11.58 0.88
N ASN A 110 -21.75 12.28 1.06
CA ASN A 110 -22.39 12.42 2.38
C ASN A 110 -23.27 11.21 2.71
N ALA A 111 -23.66 10.43 1.70
CA ALA A 111 -24.52 9.25 1.85
C ALA A 111 -23.72 7.94 1.78
N THR A 112 -24.27 6.88 2.36
CA THR A 112 -23.73 5.52 2.20
C THR A 112 -23.88 5.02 0.76
N GLN A 113 -24.96 5.41 0.09
CA GLN A 113 -25.14 5.19 -1.33
C GLN A 113 -24.48 6.33 -2.10
N VAL A 114 -23.26 6.10 -2.58
CA VAL A 114 -22.49 7.11 -3.31
C VAL A 114 -23.05 7.30 -4.71
N THR A 115 -23.35 6.21 -5.42
CA THR A 115 -24.03 6.23 -6.73
C THR A 115 -25.17 5.21 -6.78
N SER A 116 -25.84 5.06 -7.93
CA SER A 116 -26.87 4.02 -8.07
C SER A 116 -26.34 2.59 -7.87
N ASN A 117 -25.04 2.38 -8.11
CA ASN A 117 -24.41 1.07 -8.03
C ASN A 117 -23.42 0.95 -6.87
N ILE A 118 -22.84 2.07 -6.41
CA ILE A 118 -21.73 2.09 -5.45
C ILE A 118 -22.25 2.47 -4.07
N PHE A 119 -21.95 1.64 -3.08
CA PHE A 119 -22.22 1.87 -1.67
C PHE A 119 -20.91 1.81 -0.89
N ILE A 120 -20.66 2.80 -0.05
CA ILE A 120 -19.49 2.89 0.82
C ILE A 120 -19.96 3.16 2.24
N GLU A 121 -19.74 2.17 3.09
CA GLU A 121 -20.24 2.11 4.45
C GLU A 121 -19.07 1.96 5.43
N PHE A 122 -19.27 2.41 6.66
CA PHE A 122 -18.25 2.38 7.69
C PHE A 122 -18.74 1.63 8.93
N SER A 123 -17.83 0.98 9.64
CA SER A 123 -18.14 0.32 10.91
C SER A 123 -17.03 0.49 11.95
N LEU A 124 -17.41 0.37 13.22
CA LEU A 124 -16.46 0.32 14.35
C LEU A 124 -15.80 -1.07 14.46
N TRP A 125 -16.41 -2.11 13.91
CA TRP A 125 -15.94 -3.49 14.01
C TRP A 125 -16.02 -4.19 12.64
N PRO A 126 -15.12 -5.14 12.33
CA PRO A 126 -15.18 -5.88 11.06
C PRO A 126 -16.27 -6.96 11.08
N ASP A 127 -16.55 -7.54 12.26
CA ASP A 127 -17.59 -8.54 12.47
C ASP A 127 -18.17 -8.41 13.90
N PRO A 128 -19.48 -8.16 14.09
CA PRO A 128 -20.47 -7.89 13.06
C PRO A 128 -20.26 -6.53 12.40
N PHE A 129 -20.29 -6.48 11.06
CA PHE A 129 -20.23 -5.22 10.32
C PHE A 129 -21.58 -4.49 10.42
N ILE A 130 -21.62 -3.41 11.20
CA ILE A 130 -22.81 -2.58 11.39
C ILE A 130 -22.52 -1.19 10.81
N PRO A 131 -23.17 -0.78 9.72
CA PRO A 131 -22.98 0.54 9.12
C PRO A 131 -23.30 1.67 10.11
N VAL A 132 -22.35 2.57 10.32
CA VAL A 132 -22.47 3.78 11.14
C VAL A 132 -21.94 5.00 10.39
N LEU A 133 -22.36 6.19 10.81
CA LEU A 133 -21.81 7.47 10.39
C LEU A 133 -21.10 8.12 11.59
N ASP A 134 -20.09 7.42 12.08
CA ASP A 134 -19.25 7.83 13.21
C ASP A 134 -17.82 8.02 12.70
N GLU A 135 -17.22 9.20 12.93
CA GLU A 135 -15.85 9.50 12.50
C GLU A 135 -14.80 8.60 13.20
N ASN A 136 -15.17 7.89 14.27
CA ASN A 136 -14.32 6.88 14.91
C ASN A 136 -14.36 5.51 14.20
N ALA A 137 -15.13 5.35 13.12
CA ALA A 137 -15.20 4.09 12.38
C ALA A 137 -13.85 3.77 11.71
N GLN A 138 -13.36 2.54 11.92
CA GLN A 138 -12.04 2.09 11.46
C GLN A 138 -12.10 1.08 10.30
N TYR A 139 -13.30 0.65 9.93
CA TYR A 139 -13.53 -0.35 8.89
C TYR A 139 -14.41 0.23 7.80
N VAL A 140 -14.04 -0.03 6.55
CA VAL A 140 -14.70 0.43 5.34
C VAL A 140 -15.24 -0.77 4.58
N ARG A 141 -16.50 -0.72 4.17
CA ARG A 141 -17.10 -1.68 3.26
C ARG A 141 -17.47 -1.00 1.96
N VAL A 142 -16.96 -1.54 0.85
CA VAL A 142 -17.34 -1.13 -0.50
C VAL A 142 -18.22 -2.22 -1.10
N ARG A 143 -19.40 -1.84 -1.56
CA ARG A 143 -20.37 -2.71 -2.23
C ARG A 143 -20.71 -2.14 -3.58
N ILE A 144 -20.65 -3.00 -4.61
CA ILE A 144 -21.01 -2.65 -5.97
C ILE A 144 -22.13 -3.58 -6.40
N GLU A 145 -23.31 -3.02 -6.63
CA GLU A 145 -24.53 -3.77 -6.89
C GLU A 145 -25.13 -3.48 -8.27
N ASN A 146 -25.93 -4.42 -8.74
CA ASN A 146 -26.74 -4.28 -9.95
C ASN A 146 -25.94 -3.91 -11.20
N VAL A 147 -24.75 -4.51 -11.37
CA VAL A 147 -23.90 -4.28 -12.55
C VAL A 147 -24.37 -5.19 -13.68
N GLY A 148 -25.08 -4.61 -14.64
CA GLY A 148 -25.49 -5.33 -15.86
C GLY A 148 -24.29 -5.57 -16.78
N LEU A 149 -24.17 -6.74 -17.37
CA LEU A 149 -23.12 -7.05 -18.35
C LEU A 149 -23.74 -7.22 -19.74
N ASP A 150 -22.96 -6.89 -20.77
CA ASP A 150 -23.35 -7.09 -22.17
C ASP A 150 -23.63 -8.57 -22.45
N ASN A 151 -24.77 -8.84 -23.09
CA ASN A 151 -25.21 -10.19 -23.41
C ASN A 151 -24.79 -10.55 -24.85
N PHE A 152 -24.09 -11.68 -25.04
CA PHE A 152 -23.83 -12.17 -26.39
C PHE A 152 -24.97 -13.07 -26.88
N ILE A 153 -25.23 -14.17 -26.17
CA ILE A 153 -26.25 -15.16 -26.52
C ILE A 153 -27.36 -15.20 -25.46
N ALA A 154 -27.08 -14.78 -24.23
CA ALA A 154 -28.07 -14.62 -23.16
C ALA A 154 -29.30 -13.78 -23.59
N GLN A 155 -29.14 -12.83 -24.52
CA GLN A 155 -30.24 -12.05 -25.09
C GLN A 155 -31.28 -12.91 -25.82
N ILE A 156 -30.85 -13.99 -26.50
CA ILE A 156 -31.74 -14.92 -27.21
C ILE A 156 -32.62 -15.70 -26.24
N MET A 157 -32.13 -15.94 -25.01
CA MET A 157 -32.85 -16.63 -23.95
C MET A 157 -33.55 -15.68 -22.98
N ASN A 158 -33.56 -14.37 -23.27
CA ASN A 158 -34.12 -13.33 -22.42
C ASN A 158 -33.57 -13.35 -20.98
N PHE A 159 -32.28 -13.65 -20.83
CA PHE A 159 -31.55 -13.66 -19.57
C PHE A 159 -30.63 -12.44 -19.49
N ASN A 160 -30.65 -11.72 -18.37
CA ASN A 160 -29.75 -10.61 -18.11
C ASN A 160 -28.63 -11.05 -17.16
N LYS A 161 -27.38 -10.92 -17.60
CA LYS A 161 -26.21 -11.10 -16.74
C LYS A 161 -26.10 -9.90 -15.80
N VAL A 162 -26.19 -10.14 -14.50
CA VAL A 162 -25.99 -9.14 -13.46
C VAL A 162 -24.99 -9.68 -12.46
N VAL A 163 -23.99 -8.87 -12.12
CA VAL A 163 -22.96 -9.20 -11.12
C VAL A 163 -22.96 -8.17 -10.00
N ARG A 164 -22.39 -8.58 -8.87
CA ARG A 164 -22.13 -7.75 -7.69
C ARG A 164 -20.79 -8.14 -7.08
N ALA A 165 -20.17 -7.22 -6.35
CA ALA A 165 -18.97 -7.46 -5.57
C ALA A 165 -19.03 -6.68 -4.26
N SER A 166 -18.31 -7.16 -3.26
CA SER A 166 -18.12 -6.40 -2.02
C SER A 166 -16.81 -6.75 -1.35
N ALA A 167 -16.24 -5.78 -0.64
CA ALA A 167 -15.00 -5.92 0.09
C ALA A 167 -15.07 -5.12 1.39
N VAL A 168 -14.50 -5.68 2.46
CA VAL A 168 -14.33 -5.00 3.75
C VAL A 168 -12.84 -4.84 4.00
N ALA A 169 -12.40 -3.65 4.37
CA ALA A 169 -11.02 -3.38 4.75
C ALA A 169 -10.97 -2.57 6.03
N GLY A 170 -9.88 -2.71 6.78
CA GLY A 170 -9.67 -1.90 7.98
C GLY A 170 -8.40 -2.29 8.72
N LYS A 171 -8.25 -1.73 9.92
CA LYS A 171 -7.13 -1.99 10.83
C LYS A 171 -7.05 -3.48 11.18
N SER A 172 -5.87 -4.09 11.01
CA SER A 172 -5.59 -5.46 11.50
C SER A 172 -5.64 -5.54 13.03
N THR A 173 -5.53 -6.76 13.59
CA THR A 173 -5.06 -6.87 14.98
C THR A 173 -3.69 -6.19 15.11
N ASP A 174 -3.43 -5.67 16.31
CA ASP A 174 -2.22 -4.94 16.60
C ASP A 174 -0.97 -5.76 16.26
N ILE A 175 -0.01 -5.11 15.62
CA ILE A 175 1.20 -5.78 15.13
C ILE A 175 2.15 -5.96 16.30
N GLU A 176 2.50 -7.22 16.53
CA GLU A 176 3.47 -7.61 17.54
C GLU A 176 4.89 -7.26 17.09
N CYS A 177 5.14 -7.37 15.78
CA CYS A 177 6.47 -7.37 15.21
C CYS A 177 6.56 -6.49 13.94
N LEU A 178 7.28 -5.36 14.01
CA LEU A 178 7.50 -4.49 12.86
C LEU A 178 8.75 -4.93 12.11
N ASN A 179 8.61 -5.32 10.84
CA ASN A 179 9.70 -5.85 10.00
C ASN A 179 10.23 -4.88 8.95
N LYS A 180 9.71 -3.65 8.92
CA LYS A 180 10.18 -2.56 8.05
C LYS A 180 10.67 -1.40 8.89
N VAL A 181 11.73 -1.61 9.65
CA VAL A 181 12.41 -0.55 10.40
C VAL A 181 13.75 -0.23 9.75
N VAL A 182 14.15 1.04 9.77
CA VAL A 182 15.52 1.40 9.38
C VAL A 182 16.48 1.16 10.55
N PRO A 183 17.76 0.81 10.31
CA PRO A 183 18.73 0.51 11.36
C PRO A 183 19.26 1.80 12.04
N MET A 184 18.34 2.65 12.49
CA MET A 184 18.58 3.87 13.24
C MET A 184 17.60 3.90 14.41
N MET A 185 17.91 4.71 15.42
CA MET A 185 17.01 4.92 16.55
C MET A 185 16.92 6.38 16.96
N VAL A 186 15.90 6.80 17.69
CA VAL A 186 15.89 8.12 18.34
C VAL A 186 15.69 7.92 19.83
N CYS A 187 16.43 8.67 20.64
CA CYS A 187 16.24 8.68 22.08
C CYS A 187 14.93 9.40 22.44
N ALA A 188 14.11 8.72 23.25
CA ALA A 188 12.90 9.30 23.81
C ALA A 188 13.22 10.52 24.70
N GLY A 189 12.24 11.40 24.90
CA GLY A 189 12.35 12.55 25.80
C GLY A 189 12.30 12.19 27.30
N TYR A 190 12.20 10.90 27.63
CA TYR A 190 12.09 10.39 28.99
C TYR A 190 13.12 9.27 29.25
N ASP A 191 13.60 9.21 30.48
CA ASP A 191 14.64 8.27 30.91
C ASP A 191 14.08 7.02 31.63
N GLU A 192 12.75 6.84 31.69
CA GLU A 192 12.11 5.79 32.50
C GLU A 192 11.19 4.86 31.68
N PRO A 193 11.32 3.52 31.79
CA PRO A 193 10.55 2.53 31.01
C PRO A 193 9.08 2.40 31.43
N ASN A 194 8.74 2.82 32.66
CA ASN A 194 7.41 2.68 33.24
C ASN A 194 6.60 3.99 33.19
N PHE A 195 6.53 4.63 32.02
CA PHE A 195 5.55 5.71 31.87
C PHE A 195 4.15 5.10 31.73
N PRO A 196 3.16 5.54 32.54
CA PRO A 196 1.78 5.19 32.27
C PRO A 196 1.42 5.69 30.87
N ASN A 197 0.47 5.02 30.21
CA ASN A 197 -0.14 5.40 28.93
C ASN A 197 -0.80 6.80 28.98
N LEU A 198 -0.07 7.84 29.35
CA LEU A 198 -0.41 9.22 29.03
C LEU A 198 -0.01 9.38 27.57
N ILE A 199 -0.91 8.87 26.74
CA ILE A 199 -0.95 9.14 25.31
C ILE A 199 -1.28 10.64 25.22
N ASP A 200 -0.25 11.47 25.30
CA ASP A 200 -0.33 12.80 24.72
C ASP A 200 -0.07 12.59 23.24
N ASP A 201 -1.16 12.53 22.45
CA ASP A 201 -1.08 12.39 20.99
C ASP A 201 -0.21 13.49 20.35
N SER A 202 -0.02 14.63 21.02
CA SER A 202 0.84 15.72 20.56
C SER A 202 2.32 15.56 20.94
N MET A 203 2.65 14.66 21.88
CA MET A 203 4.03 14.43 22.34
C MET A 203 4.33 12.93 22.59
N PRO A 204 4.17 12.05 21.59
CA PRO A 204 4.45 10.63 21.75
C PRO A 204 5.93 10.41 22.14
N PHE A 205 6.16 9.51 23.10
CA PHE A 205 7.49 9.22 23.64
C PHE A 205 8.26 10.44 24.21
N GLY A 206 7.56 11.54 24.48
CA GLY A 206 8.19 12.78 24.97
C GLY A 206 8.83 13.62 23.88
N LEU A 207 8.51 13.34 22.62
CA LEU A 207 8.97 14.07 21.45
C LEU A 207 7.75 14.78 20.84
N PRO A 208 7.70 16.12 20.82
CA PRO A 208 6.69 16.85 20.08
C PRO A 208 6.64 16.42 18.61
N ILE A 209 5.43 16.19 18.11
CA ILE A 209 5.20 16.00 16.66
C ILE A 209 5.39 17.33 15.91
N ASP A 210 5.61 17.26 14.60
CA ASP A 210 5.85 18.39 13.70
C ASP A 210 7.09 19.23 14.07
N GLU A 211 8.03 18.65 14.83
CA GLU A 211 9.31 19.27 15.17
C GLU A 211 10.49 18.55 14.50
N LEU A 212 11.53 19.32 14.16
CA LEU A 212 12.78 18.80 13.59
C LEU A 212 13.71 18.27 14.69
N TYR A 213 14.25 17.08 14.46
CA TYR A 213 15.23 16.44 15.31
C TYR A 213 16.52 16.19 14.55
N VAL A 214 17.65 16.42 15.22
CA VAL A 214 18.97 15.98 14.75
C VAL A 214 19.09 14.50 15.06
N MET A 215 18.60 13.70 14.13
CA MET A 215 18.63 12.26 14.24
C MET A 215 20.09 11.79 14.35
N LYS A 216 21.10 12.35 13.67
CA LYS A 216 22.53 11.97 13.87
C LYS A 216 23.44 13.12 14.29
N THR A 217 24.34 12.84 15.23
CA THR A 217 25.57 13.64 15.42
C THR A 217 26.85 12.86 15.08
N GLY A 218 27.91 13.57 14.65
CA GLY A 218 29.17 12.99 14.19
C GLY A 218 29.96 12.23 15.29
N SER A 219 30.88 11.35 14.89
CA SER A 219 31.52 10.34 15.76
C SER A 219 32.49 10.87 16.83
N ASN A 220 32.66 12.18 16.99
CA ASN A 220 33.68 12.80 17.84
C ASN A 220 33.12 13.66 18.97
N GLN A 221 31.79 13.68 19.18
CA GLN A 221 31.18 14.46 20.24
C GLN A 221 31.06 13.60 21.51
N GLY A 222 31.90 13.88 22.51
CA GLY A 222 31.97 13.17 23.78
C GLY A 222 30.83 13.49 24.77
N HIS A 223 29.63 13.78 24.25
CA HIS A 223 28.48 14.16 25.06
C HIS A 223 27.58 12.95 25.38
N ALA A 224 26.82 13.05 26.48
CA ALA A 224 25.73 12.13 26.77
C ALA A 224 24.74 12.14 25.59
N ILE A 225 24.22 10.97 25.22
CA ILE A 225 23.26 10.84 24.13
C ILE A 225 21.95 11.49 24.58
N GLY A 226 21.70 12.73 24.17
CA GLY A 226 20.45 13.45 24.46
C GLY A 226 19.29 13.02 23.56
N PRO A 227 18.04 13.42 23.89
CA PRO A 227 16.86 13.14 23.07
C PRO A 227 17.06 13.64 21.63
N GLY A 228 16.63 12.85 20.65
CA GLY A 228 16.84 13.15 19.23
C GLY A 228 18.09 12.52 18.60
N ASN A 229 19.14 12.17 19.35
CA ASN A 229 20.38 11.62 18.77
C ASN A 229 20.30 10.09 18.53
N PHE A 230 20.79 9.62 17.38
CA PHE A 230 20.72 8.22 16.95
C PHE A 230 22.03 7.49 17.08
N GLN A 231 21.89 6.24 17.49
CA GLN A 231 22.86 5.20 17.23
C GLN A 231 22.37 4.33 16.07
N LEU A 232 23.29 3.74 15.32
CA LEU A 232 22.88 2.70 14.38
C LEU A 232 22.50 1.46 15.17
N LEU A 233 21.49 0.75 14.70
CA LEU A 233 21.07 -0.51 15.28
C LEU A 233 21.61 -1.66 14.45
N ARG A 234 22.03 -2.72 15.13
CA ARG A 234 22.31 -4.01 14.49
C ARG A 234 21.01 -4.79 14.47
N LEU A 235 20.27 -4.64 13.37
CA LEU A 235 19.08 -5.43 13.10
C LEU A 235 19.48 -6.74 12.41
N ASP A 236 18.62 -7.77 12.50
CA ASP A 236 18.90 -9.05 11.86
C ASP A 236 19.06 -8.90 10.33
N GLY A 237 20.21 -9.32 9.82
CA GLY A 237 20.64 -9.12 8.43
C GLY A 237 21.17 -7.73 8.06
N ALA A 238 21.28 -6.79 9.00
CA ALA A 238 21.84 -5.45 8.80
C ALA A 238 23.06 -5.19 9.69
N SER A 239 24.16 -5.92 9.48
CA SER A 239 25.40 -5.77 10.26
C SER A 239 26.55 -5.18 9.44
N GLY A 240 27.23 -4.17 9.99
CA GLY A 240 28.32 -3.47 9.29
C GLY A 240 27.85 -2.49 8.20
N GLY A 241 28.78 -1.64 7.76
CA GLY A 241 28.46 -0.51 6.89
C GLY A 241 27.80 -0.89 5.55
N ALA A 242 28.18 -1.99 4.92
CA ALA A 242 27.60 -2.38 3.63
C ALA A 242 26.11 -2.75 3.75
N ASP A 243 25.72 -3.42 4.83
CA ASP A 243 24.34 -3.83 5.05
C ASP A 243 23.50 -2.67 5.57
N ILE A 244 24.06 -1.84 6.46
CA ILE A 244 23.44 -0.57 6.89
C ILE A 244 23.13 0.32 5.68
N ARG A 245 24.05 0.44 4.71
CA ARG A 245 23.81 1.22 3.49
C ARG A 245 22.61 0.70 2.71
N ARG A 246 22.53 -0.61 2.48
CA ARG A 246 21.43 -1.23 1.73
C ARG A 246 20.11 -1.09 2.48
N ALA A 247 20.12 -1.35 3.79
CA ALA A 247 18.96 -1.16 4.64
C ALA A 247 18.46 0.29 4.64
N LEU A 248 19.38 1.25 4.79
CA LEU A 248 19.05 2.67 4.68
C LEU A 248 18.68 3.10 3.27
N ALA A 249 19.03 2.36 2.22
CA ALA A 249 18.55 2.61 0.87
C ALA A 249 17.13 2.07 0.64
N GLY A 250 16.55 1.35 1.60
CA GLY A 250 15.19 0.81 1.54
C GLY A 250 15.11 -0.69 1.23
N GLU A 251 16.22 -1.41 1.27
CA GLU A 251 16.17 -2.88 1.34
C GLU A 251 15.72 -3.28 2.76
N TYR A 252 14.78 -4.21 2.90
CA TYR A 252 14.32 -4.69 4.21
C TYR A 252 14.62 -6.17 4.36
N THR A 253 15.12 -6.56 5.53
CA THR A 253 15.32 -7.96 5.86
C THR A 253 14.07 -8.49 6.58
N PRO A 254 13.45 -9.59 6.14
CA PRO A 254 12.26 -10.12 6.82
C PRO A 254 12.45 -10.50 8.31
N GLY A 255 13.71 -10.69 8.75
CA GLY A 255 14.05 -11.04 10.14
C GLY A 255 14.24 -9.85 11.09
N SER A 256 14.29 -8.61 10.60
CA SER A 256 14.48 -7.42 11.44
C SER A 256 13.17 -7.01 12.14
N CYS A 257 12.75 -7.83 13.08
CA CYS A 257 11.62 -7.58 13.97
C CYS A 257 12.04 -6.72 15.16
N VAL A 258 11.28 -5.66 15.46
CA VAL A 258 11.45 -4.91 16.72
C VAL A 258 10.08 -4.70 17.36
N SER A 259 9.97 -5.11 18.61
CA SER A 259 8.79 -4.98 19.47
C SER A 259 9.10 -4.10 20.69
N ARG A 260 8.05 -3.56 21.33
CA ARG A 260 8.21 -2.81 22.58
C ARG A 260 8.77 -3.72 23.68
N GLY A 261 9.82 -3.27 24.36
CA GLY A 261 10.54 -4.02 25.39
C GLY A 261 11.67 -4.89 24.85
N ASP A 262 11.88 -4.95 23.53
CA ASP A 262 13.01 -5.69 22.95
C ASP A 262 14.34 -4.99 23.25
N ASP A 263 15.33 -5.78 23.62
CA ASP A 263 16.72 -5.36 23.72
C ASP A 263 17.37 -5.38 22.32
N VAL A 264 17.49 -4.21 21.69
CA VAL A 264 18.09 -4.06 20.37
C VAL A 264 19.57 -3.67 20.49
N PRO A 265 20.51 -4.44 19.91
CA PRO A 265 21.92 -4.11 19.97
C PRO A 265 22.27 -2.93 19.06
N THR A 266 23.18 -2.08 19.51
CA THR A 266 23.74 -1.00 18.69
C THR A 266 24.85 -1.49 17.78
N GLU A 267 25.02 -0.81 16.65
CA GLU A 267 26.08 -1.03 15.69
C GLU A 267 27.15 0.06 15.83
N PRO A 268 28.21 -0.18 16.61
CA PRO A 268 29.31 0.77 16.72
C PRO A 268 30.16 0.79 15.45
N GLY A 269 30.69 1.95 15.09
CA GLY A 269 31.65 2.09 14.00
C GLY A 269 31.50 3.41 13.24
N ASN A 270 32.53 3.77 12.46
CA ASN A 270 32.48 4.94 11.58
C ASN A 270 31.83 4.57 10.24
N THR A 271 30.50 4.57 10.20
CA THR A 271 29.68 4.21 9.04
C THR A 271 29.02 5.42 8.38
N VAL A 272 29.62 6.61 8.53
CA VAL A 272 29.13 7.88 7.97
C VAL A 272 28.90 7.79 6.46
N GLY A 273 29.89 7.31 5.71
CA GLY A 273 29.77 7.14 4.25
C GLY A 273 28.61 6.23 3.84
N PRO A 274 28.51 5.00 4.38
CA PRO A 274 27.36 4.13 4.18
C PRO A 274 25.98 4.75 4.46
N VAL A 275 25.85 5.49 5.57
CA VAL A 275 24.59 6.17 5.94
C VAL A 275 24.20 7.21 4.89
N VAL A 276 25.17 8.06 4.51
CA VAL A 276 24.99 9.08 3.46
C VAL A 276 24.60 8.43 2.13
N GLN A 277 25.30 7.37 1.72
CA GLN A 277 25.04 6.66 0.47
C GLN A 277 23.63 6.05 0.44
N GLY A 278 23.17 5.44 1.54
CA GLY A 278 21.86 4.78 1.60
C GLY A 278 20.71 5.78 1.61
N LEU A 279 20.74 6.75 2.55
CA LEU A 279 19.65 7.71 2.70
C LEU A 279 19.52 8.63 1.48
N ASN A 280 20.63 9.06 0.87
CA ASN A 280 20.61 9.99 -0.27
C ASN A 280 20.03 9.39 -1.56
N THR A 281 19.81 8.07 -1.63
CA THR A 281 19.05 7.47 -2.73
C THR A 281 17.63 8.05 -2.83
N ARG A 282 17.02 8.47 -1.72
CA ARG A 282 15.71 9.18 -1.67
C ARG A 282 15.72 10.49 -2.44
N PHE A 283 16.86 11.15 -2.46
CA PHE A 283 17.04 12.40 -3.18
C PHE A 283 17.56 12.21 -4.61
N GLY A 284 17.69 10.95 -5.08
CA GLY A 284 18.22 10.64 -6.41
C GLY A 284 19.74 10.80 -6.52
N LYS A 285 20.47 10.57 -5.43
CA LYS A 285 21.93 10.65 -5.38
C LYS A 285 22.52 9.28 -5.01
N TRP A 286 23.06 8.57 -6.00
CA TRP A 286 23.70 7.26 -5.83
C TRP A 286 25.22 7.39 -5.81
N GLN A 287 25.81 7.47 -4.62
CA GLN A 287 27.24 7.79 -4.42
C GLN A 287 28.12 6.53 -4.29
N GLY A 288 27.84 5.49 -5.07
CA GLY A 288 28.56 4.22 -5.08
C GLY A 288 28.14 3.25 -3.96
N GLY A 289 28.89 2.16 -3.77
CA GLY A 289 28.59 1.15 -2.74
C GLY A 289 27.51 0.12 -3.12
N GLY A 290 27.11 0.07 -4.39
CA GLY A 290 26.15 -0.92 -4.90
C GLY A 290 24.69 -0.45 -4.91
N VAL A 291 24.40 0.77 -4.42
CA VAL A 291 23.08 1.40 -4.61
C VAL A 291 22.97 2.01 -6.01
N ASN A 292 21.79 1.92 -6.62
CA ASN A 292 21.52 2.36 -7.99
C ASN A 292 20.06 2.79 -8.15
N SER A 293 19.72 3.44 -9.27
CA SER A 293 18.37 3.97 -9.53
C SER A 293 17.28 2.94 -9.72
N ASP A 294 17.66 1.72 -10.15
CA ASP A 294 16.70 0.70 -10.54
C ASP A 294 16.19 -0.03 -9.29
N ASP A 295 17.10 -0.43 -8.41
CA ASP A 295 16.78 -1.09 -7.15
C ASP A 295 16.39 -0.08 -6.05
N HIS A 296 16.88 1.16 -6.16
CA HIS A 296 16.68 2.23 -5.17
C HIS A 296 16.19 3.51 -5.86
N PRO A 297 14.99 3.50 -6.45
CA PRO A 297 14.42 4.66 -7.14
C PRO A 297 14.27 5.82 -6.18
N ARG A 298 14.43 7.05 -6.66
CA ARG A 298 14.28 8.25 -5.80
C ARG A 298 12.86 8.37 -5.24
N ASP A 299 12.67 9.23 -4.25
CA ASP A 299 11.33 9.60 -3.83
C ASP A 299 10.61 10.37 -4.96
N PHE A 300 9.29 10.16 -5.09
CA PHE A 300 8.44 10.92 -6.00
C PHE A 300 8.60 12.43 -5.75
N ASN A 301 8.73 12.83 -4.48
CA ASN A 301 8.98 14.19 -4.06
C ASN A 301 10.32 14.31 -3.31
N ASN A 302 11.34 14.75 -4.03
CA ASN A 302 12.66 15.05 -3.46
C ASN A 302 12.91 16.55 -3.26
N CYS A 303 11.84 17.36 -3.19
CA CYS A 303 11.94 18.77 -2.86
C CYS A 303 12.64 18.99 -1.52
N GLN A 304 13.51 19.99 -1.48
CA GLN A 304 14.22 20.42 -0.29
C GLN A 304 14.24 21.94 -0.31
N GLY A 305 13.98 22.55 0.83
CA GLY A 305 14.04 23.99 1.03
C GLY A 305 15.42 24.43 1.46
N ASP A 306 15.47 25.50 2.23
CA ASP A 306 16.71 25.98 2.79
C ASP A 306 17.34 24.91 3.68
N ARG A 307 18.67 24.83 3.61
CA ARG A 307 19.41 23.80 4.34
C ARG A 307 19.32 24.07 5.84
N VAL A 308 18.80 23.10 6.58
CA VAL A 308 18.86 23.09 8.04
C VAL A 308 20.31 22.82 8.45
N GLU A 309 20.94 23.80 9.09
CA GLU A 309 22.30 23.72 9.61
C GLU A 309 22.28 23.25 11.08
N VAL A 310 23.32 22.52 11.46
CA VAL A 310 23.51 22.01 12.82
C VAL A 310 24.87 22.52 13.31
N ASP A 311 24.91 23.04 14.53
CA ASP A 311 26.15 23.53 15.13
C ASP A 311 27.05 22.39 15.64
N ASN A 312 28.22 22.74 16.17
CA ASN A 312 29.18 21.75 16.68
C ASN A 312 28.67 20.98 17.90
N ASP A 313 27.66 21.50 18.59
CA ASP A 313 27.05 20.88 19.77
C ASP A 313 25.88 19.96 19.37
N GLY A 314 25.58 19.85 18.06
CA GLY A 314 24.52 19.00 17.55
C GLY A 314 23.14 19.64 17.62
N VAL A 315 23.06 20.96 17.81
CA VAL A 315 21.82 21.71 17.92
C VAL A 315 21.45 22.32 16.56
N ILE A 316 20.16 22.26 16.20
CA ILE A 316 19.65 22.90 14.99
C ILE A 316 19.80 24.42 15.12
N VAL A 317 20.46 25.03 14.14
CA VAL A 317 20.58 26.48 14.06
C VAL A 317 19.26 27.03 13.53
N PRO A 318 18.57 27.93 14.28
CA PRO A 318 17.32 28.51 13.81
C PRO A 318 17.50 29.28 12.51
N PHE A 319 16.53 29.17 11.61
CA PHE A 319 16.52 29.98 10.40
C PHE A 319 16.44 31.48 10.71
N THR A 320 17.04 32.30 9.84
CA THR A 320 16.99 33.76 9.94
C THR A 320 16.39 34.36 8.68
N GLY A 321 15.49 35.34 8.82
CA GLY A 321 14.89 36.04 7.69
C GLY A 321 13.74 35.24 7.07
N SER A 322 13.77 35.05 5.75
CA SER A 322 12.75 34.31 4.99
C SER A 322 13.11 32.84 4.76
N ALA A 323 14.26 32.38 5.28
CA ALA A 323 14.70 31.02 5.06
C ALA A 323 13.81 30.02 5.81
N VAL A 324 13.48 28.91 5.17
CA VAL A 324 12.58 27.89 5.73
C VAL A 324 12.88 26.51 5.14
N GLU A 325 12.79 25.49 5.98
CA GLU A 325 12.89 24.10 5.55
C GLU A 325 11.70 23.68 4.67
N TYR A 326 11.86 22.56 3.97
CA TYR A 326 10.73 21.89 3.34
C TYR A 326 10.15 20.86 4.30
N SER A 327 8.96 21.15 4.82
CA SER A 327 8.28 20.39 5.88
C SER A 327 7.57 19.13 5.37
N HIS A 328 7.23 18.21 6.27
CA HIS A 328 6.36 17.06 5.97
C HIS A 328 4.99 17.51 5.45
N LEU A 329 4.43 18.58 6.01
CA LEU A 329 3.15 19.13 5.57
C LEU A 329 3.16 19.52 4.09
N GLU A 330 4.22 20.20 3.64
CA GLU A 330 4.37 20.55 2.22
C GLU A 330 4.60 19.32 1.34
N TYR A 331 5.38 18.35 1.83
CA TYR A 331 5.59 17.08 1.15
C TYR A 331 4.28 16.31 0.93
N ALA A 332 3.45 16.21 1.97
CA ALA A 332 2.17 15.52 1.95
C ALA A 332 1.14 16.24 1.06
N ALA A 333 1.18 17.58 1.03
CA ALA A 333 0.35 18.39 0.13
C ALA A 333 0.82 18.36 -1.34
N GLY A 334 2.05 17.88 -1.60
CA GLY A 334 2.68 17.99 -2.92
C GLY A 334 2.96 19.44 -3.32
N ASP A 335 3.18 20.32 -2.35
CA ASP A 335 3.49 21.73 -2.57
C ASP A 335 4.96 21.90 -3.00
N ILE A 336 5.23 22.94 -3.79
CA ILE A 336 6.58 23.32 -4.24
C ILE A 336 6.99 24.70 -3.72
N LEU A 337 6.21 25.31 -2.83
CA LEU A 337 6.43 26.67 -2.32
C LEU A 337 7.85 26.86 -1.76
N ASN A 338 8.29 26.00 -0.83
CA ASN A 338 9.65 26.03 -0.28
C ASN A 338 10.57 24.99 -0.94
N CYS A 339 10.35 24.63 -2.22
CA CYS A 339 11.18 23.69 -2.94
C CYS A 339 12.33 24.40 -3.67
N ASP A 340 13.45 24.63 -2.97
CA ASP A 340 14.64 25.25 -3.55
C ASP A 340 15.43 24.31 -4.46
N THR A 341 15.51 23.04 -4.08
CA THR A 341 16.20 22.02 -4.87
C THR A 341 15.40 20.73 -4.96
N GLY A 342 15.56 20.00 -6.08
CA GLY A 342 14.78 18.79 -6.34
C GLY A 342 13.53 19.08 -7.15
N GLY A 343 12.47 18.31 -6.92
CA GLY A 343 11.19 18.42 -7.60
C GLY A 343 10.31 17.19 -7.41
N ILE A 344 9.07 17.29 -7.91
CA ILE A 344 8.07 16.22 -7.88
C ILE A 344 8.06 15.50 -9.24
N SER A 345 8.05 14.17 -9.22
CA SER A 345 7.92 13.31 -10.40
C SER A 345 6.85 12.25 -10.16
N ASN A 346 5.95 12.07 -11.12
CA ASN A 346 4.93 11.02 -11.11
C ASN A 346 5.34 9.80 -11.95
N ASP A 347 6.57 9.79 -12.48
CA ASP A 347 7.08 8.68 -13.26
C ASP A 347 7.50 7.53 -12.32
N THR A 348 6.65 6.51 -12.25
CA THR A 348 6.81 5.32 -11.41
C THR A 348 7.97 4.42 -11.86
N SER A 349 8.56 4.65 -13.04
CA SER A 349 9.74 3.92 -13.49
C SER A 349 11.04 4.41 -12.85
N ILE A 350 11.05 5.64 -12.31
CA ILE A 350 12.24 6.27 -11.72
C ILE A 350 12.02 6.73 -10.27
N SER A 351 10.78 6.66 -9.78
CA SER A 351 10.41 7.15 -8.46
C SER A 351 9.42 6.24 -7.74
N ALA A 352 9.50 6.27 -6.41
CA ALA A 352 8.57 5.57 -5.52
C ALA A 352 8.05 6.52 -4.45
N GLY A 353 6.78 6.32 -4.06
CA GLY A 353 6.10 7.11 -3.03
C GLY A 353 6.57 6.79 -1.62
N GLY A 354 6.50 7.78 -0.72
CA GLY A 354 6.64 7.55 0.73
C GLY A 354 8.01 7.07 1.20
N ARG A 355 9.06 7.20 0.38
CA ARG A 355 10.39 6.73 0.77
C ARG A 355 11.01 7.61 1.84
N ARG A 356 10.70 8.92 1.85
CA ARG A 356 11.24 9.88 2.83
C ARG A 356 10.65 9.78 4.23
N GLU A 357 9.58 9.01 4.42
CA GLU A 357 9.05 8.68 5.74
C GLU A 357 9.77 7.44 6.28
N LEU A 358 10.59 7.65 7.31
CA LEU A 358 11.47 6.63 7.87
C LEU A 358 10.88 6.06 9.17
N PRO A 359 10.59 4.76 9.24
CA PRO A 359 10.23 4.08 10.48
C PRO A 359 11.47 3.82 11.34
N ILE A 360 11.67 4.65 12.36
CA ILE A 360 12.83 4.66 13.23
C ILE A 360 12.44 4.14 14.62
N VAL A 361 13.28 3.28 15.20
CA VAL A 361 13.06 2.76 16.57
C VAL A 361 13.23 3.90 17.57
N ILE A 362 12.28 4.09 18.48
CA ILE A 362 12.44 5.00 19.62
C ILE A 362 12.78 4.16 20.85
N GLY A 363 13.83 4.52 21.58
CA GLY A 363 14.32 3.76 22.73
C GLY A 363 14.81 4.64 23.87
N ILE A 364 15.07 4.02 25.02
CA ILE A 364 15.62 4.69 26.20
C ILE A 364 17.13 4.75 26.10
N CYS A 365 17.70 5.94 26.21
CA CYS A 365 19.13 6.17 26.01
C CYS A 365 19.93 6.45 27.30
N ASP A 366 19.30 6.32 28.47
CA ASP A 366 19.99 6.56 29.74
C ASP A 366 21.17 5.59 29.93
N GLY A 367 22.26 6.11 30.50
CA GLY A 367 23.48 5.34 30.80
C GLY A 367 24.31 4.90 29.59
N MET A 368 23.94 5.30 28.37
CA MET A 368 24.63 4.88 27.15
C MET A 368 26.01 5.55 27.01
N THR A 369 27.04 4.72 26.77
CA THR A 369 28.42 5.18 26.53
C THR A 369 28.86 4.89 25.10
N ASN A 370 29.90 5.57 24.60
CA ASN A 370 30.44 5.30 23.27
C ASN A 370 30.91 3.83 23.14
N GLY A 371 30.21 3.01 22.34
CA GLY A 371 30.53 1.58 22.17
C GLY A 371 29.33 0.74 21.69
N ALA A 372 29.51 -0.59 21.69
CA ALA A 372 28.40 -1.53 21.52
C ALA A 372 27.60 -1.58 22.82
N ASN A 373 26.30 -1.31 22.74
CA ASN A 373 25.36 -1.36 23.85
C ASN A 373 24.08 -2.07 23.39
N THR A 374 23.18 -2.32 24.31
CA THR A 374 21.81 -2.79 24.04
C THR A 374 20.83 -1.74 24.53
N ILE A 375 19.74 -1.58 23.81
CA ILE A 375 18.76 -0.51 24.04
C ILE A 375 17.38 -1.14 24.08
N GLU A 376 16.61 -0.77 25.09
CA GLU A 376 15.21 -1.16 25.18
C GLU A 376 14.37 -0.31 24.23
N ALA A 377 13.72 -0.97 23.27
CA ALA A 377 12.82 -0.32 22.32
C ALA A 377 11.48 0.06 23.00
N LEU A 378 11.08 1.32 22.91
CA LEU A 378 9.78 1.80 23.39
C LEU A 378 8.69 1.70 22.33
N GLY A 379 9.06 1.86 21.08
CA GLY A 379 8.15 1.89 19.94
C GLY A 379 8.85 2.36 18.67
N ILE A 380 8.09 2.72 17.65
CA ILE A 380 8.62 3.16 16.36
C ILE A 380 7.96 4.47 15.96
N GLY A 381 8.77 5.48 15.69
CA GLY A 381 8.36 6.78 15.20
C GLY A 381 8.57 6.93 13.70
N CYS A 382 7.67 7.63 13.04
CA CYS A 382 7.75 7.99 11.63
C CYS A 382 8.39 9.36 11.53
N PHE A 383 9.62 9.38 11.00
CA PHE A 383 10.37 10.61 10.79
C PHE A 383 10.44 10.94 9.31
N PHE A 384 10.01 12.13 8.93
CA PHE A 384 10.18 12.63 7.58
C PHE A 384 11.59 13.18 7.39
N LEU A 385 12.34 12.60 6.45
CA LEU A 385 13.70 13.03 6.11
C LEU A 385 13.65 14.34 5.32
N SER A 386 13.96 15.47 5.95
CA SER A 386 13.75 16.82 5.40
C SER A 386 14.74 17.22 4.30
N GLN A 387 15.98 16.72 4.37
CA GLN A 387 17.04 17.08 3.43
C GLN A 387 18.04 15.96 3.20
N ASP A 388 18.83 16.11 2.15
CA ASP A 388 19.94 15.23 1.86
C ASP A 388 21.08 15.40 2.89
N ILE A 389 21.79 14.30 3.09
CA ILE A 389 22.86 14.25 4.06
C ILE A 389 24.12 14.73 3.36
N SER A 390 24.71 15.82 3.86
CA SER A 390 26.05 16.25 3.48
C SER A 390 27.08 15.68 4.44
N GLN A 391 28.21 15.25 3.89
CA GLN A 391 29.34 14.73 4.65
C GLN A 391 30.48 15.75 4.67
N LYS A 392 30.94 16.13 5.86
CA LYS A 392 32.16 16.92 6.07
C LYS A 392 33.15 16.08 6.88
N GLY A 393 34.05 15.36 6.21
CA GLY A 393 34.97 14.42 6.88
C GLY A 393 34.24 13.24 7.52
N ASN A 394 34.34 13.10 8.84
CA ASN A 394 33.62 12.06 9.63
C ASN A 394 32.32 12.60 10.27
N GLU A 395 31.87 13.78 9.86
CA GLU A 395 30.65 14.39 10.36
C GLU A 395 29.57 14.36 9.28
N ALA A 396 28.40 13.88 9.67
CA ALA A 396 27.19 13.93 8.88
C ALA A 396 26.00 14.02 9.84
N HIS A 397 25.14 15.00 9.59
CA HIS A 397 23.91 15.20 10.33
C HIS A 397 22.74 14.72 9.49
N VAL A 398 21.93 13.85 10.08
CA VAL A 398 20.65 13.45 9.51
C VAL A 398 19.57 14.20 10.28
N ILE A 399 18.68 14.85 9.55
CA ILE A 399 17.65 15.72 10.12
C ILE A 399 16.31 15.18 9.66
N GLY A 400 15.39 15.03 10.60
CA GLY A 400 14.06 14.57 10.28
C GLY A 400 13.03 15.18 11.20
N GLU A 401 11.84 15.38 10.66
CA GLU A 401 10.66 15.87 11.36
C GLU A 401 9.92 14.69 11.95
N PHE A 402 9.57 14.73 13.24
CA PHE A 402 8.77 13.66 13.85
C PHE A 402 7.31 13.85 13.48
N VAL A 403 6.77 12.99 12.64
CA VAL A 403 5.42 13.15 12.08
C VAL A 403 4.38 12.49 12.99
N SER A 404 4.61 11.22 13.31
CA SER A 404 3.64 10.40 14.02
C SER A 404 4.28 9.13 14.54
N VAL A 405 3.53 8.38 15.35
CA VAL A 405 3.85 6.98 15.62
C VAL A 405 3.57 6.15 14.35
N CYS A 406 4.55 5.36 13.91
CA CYS A 406 4.36 4.57 12.69
C CYS A 406 3.33 3.46 12.86
N SER A 407 2.46 3.32 11.87
CA SER A 407 1.68 2.10 11.64
C SER A 407 2.35 1.29 10.53
N SER A 408 3.17 0.29 10.87
CA SER A 408 3.91 -0.49 9.85
C SER A 408 3.15 -1.74 9.40
N SER A 409 3.66 -2.40 8.36
CA SER A 409 3.37 -3.81 8.08
C SER A 409 4.21 -4.70 8.99
N GLY A 410 3.67 -5.85 9.39
CA GLY A 410 4.31 -6.75 10.34
C GLY A 410 3.43 -7.97 10.63
N ALA A 411 3.89 -8.88 11.48
CA ALA A 411 3.06 -9.99 11.93
C ALA A 411 2.04 -9.47 12.94
N ALA A 412 0.75 -9.58 12.60
CA ALA A 412 -0.34 -9.34 13.53
C ALA A 412 -0.19 -10.25 14.75
N SER A 413 -0.44 -9.71 15.94
CA SER A 413 -0.42 -10.52 17.15
C SER A 413 -1.48 -11.60 17.08
N LEU A 414 -1.10 -12.80 17.53
CA LEU A 414 -2.01 -13.93 17.73
C LEU A 414 -2.68 -13.87 19.10
N GLU A 415 -2.27 -12.94 19.97
CA GLU A 415 -2.79 -12.78 21.32
C GLU A 415 -3.93 -11.73 21.33
N PRO A 416 -5.18 -12.13 21.69
CA PRO A 416 -6.33 -11.22 21.67
C PRO A 416 -6.24 -10.01 22.63
N GLY A 417 -5.31 -10.05 23.60
CA GLY A 417 -5.08 -8.98 24.57
C GLY A 417 -3.87 -8.10 24.24
N PHE A 418 -3.17 -8.35 23.14
CA PHE A 418 -2.03 -7.56 22.73
C PHE A 418 -2.51 -6.19 22.23
N VAL A 419 -1.97 -5.13 22.83
CA VAL A 419 -2.28 -3.74 22.48
C VAL A 419 -1.00 -3.05 22.02
N SER A 420 -1.00 -2.54 20.80
CA SER A 420 0.08 -1.78 20.19
C SER A 420 -0.50 -0.59 19.42
N ASN A 421 0.34 0.42 19.22
CA ASN A 421 0.02 1.58 18.38
C ASN A 421 0.29 1.33 16.89
N THR A 422 0.60 0.09 16.52
CA THR A 422 0.98 -0.29 15.15
C THR A 422 0.04 -1.34 14.57
N SER A 423 -0.32 -1.17 13.30
CA SER A 423 -1.26 -2.04 12.60
C SER A 423 -1.11 -1.87 11.09
N THR A 424 -1.56 -2.86 10.33
CA THR A 424 -1.62 -2.79 8.88
C THR A 424 -3.06 -2.88 8.39
N ILE A 425 -3.31 -2.46 7.16
CA ILE A 425 -4.64 -2.55 6.55
C ILE A 425 -4.76 -3.93 5.94
N VAL A 426 -5.83 -4.63 6.30
CA VAL A 426 -6.13 -5.96 5.77
C VAL A 426 -7.55 -6.01 5.22
N LEU A 427 -7.75 -6.95 4.29
CA LEU A 427 -9.09 -7.33 3.84
C LEU A 427 -9.73 -8.28 4.86
N TYR A 428 -10.99 -8.02 5.16
CA TYR A 428 -11.85 -8.87 5.97
C TYR A 428 -12.89 -9.53 5.07
N ARG A 429 -13.31 -10.73 5.47
CA ARG A 429 -14.44 -11.41 4.86
C ARG A 429 -15.71 -10.60 5.11
N ASP A 430 -16.46 -10.25 4.05
CA ASP A 430 -17.75 -9.57 4.20
C ASP A 430 -18.82 -10.60 4.63
N PRO A 431 -19.48 -10.42 5.80
CA PRO A 431 -20.55 -11.31 6.21
C PRO A 431 -21.76 -11.30 5.25
N ASP A 432 -21.95 -10.21 4.49
CA ASP A 432 -23.07 -10.04 3.56
C ASP A 432 -22.79 -10.58 2.14
N SER A 433 -21.55 -11.04 1.87
CA SER A 433 -21.14 -11.61 0.60
C SER A 433 -20.40 -12.93 0.78
N PRO A 434 -21.01 -14.07 0.39
CA PRO A 434 -20.34 -15.37 0.49
C PRO A 434 -19.14 -15.51 -0.44
N ASP A 435 -18.98 -14.60 -1.39
CA ASP A 435 -17.95 -14.64 -2.44
C ASP A 435 -16.75 -13.70 -2.16
N SER A 436 -16.77 -12.95 -1.04
CA SER A 436 -15.70 -12.04 -0.61
C SER A 436 -14.68 -12.70 0.32
#